data_AF-A0A957KYM0-F1
#
_entry.id   AF-A0A957KYM0-F1
#
_cell.length_a   1.000
_cell.length_b   1.000
_cell.length_c   1.000
_cell.angle_alpha   90.00
_cell.angle_beta   90.00
_cell.angle_gamma   90.00
#
_symmetry.space_group_name_H-M   'P 1'
#
loop_
_entity.id
_entity.type
_entity.pdbx_description
1 polymer ?
#
loop_
_entity_poly.entity_id
_entity_poly.type
_entity_poly.pdbx_seq_one_letter_code
_entity_poly.pdbx_strand_id
1 'polypeptide(L)'
;EMQLKLDHIVCSSGSGGTHSGLATGLVGVNANIPLTGISVRGEKIALEEKYHKLANEAAALLGIRGGVPRETFNIYDDYVGPGYSLPTESMIEAVQLFARLEGILLDPVYTGKAAAGLIDL
;
A
#
# COMPACT_ATOMS: atom_id res chain seq x y z
N GLU A 1 5.84 25.61 6.67
CA GLU A 1 5.18 24.28 6.59
C GLU A 1 4.02 24.39 5.59
N MET A 2 3.83 23.41 4.70
CA MET A 2 2.91 23.55 3.55
C MET A 2 1.41 23.36 3.86
N GLN A 3 1.01 23.17 5.12
CA GLN A 3 -0.39 22.95 5.56
C GLN A 3 -1.18 21.97 4.68
N LEU A 4 -0.54 20.88 4.25
CA LEU A 4 -1.18 19.87 3.40
C LEU A 4 -2.03 18.93 4.26
N LYS A 5 -3.31 18.81 3.89
CA LYS A 5 -4.22 17.78 4.40
C LYS A 5 -4.15 16.59 3.45
N LEU A 6 -3.70 15.44 3.96
CA LEU A 6 -3.69 14.20 3.18
C LEU A 6 -5.05 13.52 3.32
N ASP A 7 -5.70 13.25 2.19
CA ASP A 7 -7.00 12.59 2.17
C ASP A 7 -6.91 11.08 1.92
N HIS A 8 -5.76 10.58 1.44
CA HIS A 8 -5.54 9.16 1.15
C HIS A 8 -4.05 8.81 1.11
N ILE A 9 -3.69 7.56 1.44
CA ILE A 9 -2.35 7.02 1.25
C ILE A 9 -2.43 5.76 0.39
N VAL A 10 -1.61 5.69 -0.66
CA VAL A 10 -1.41 4.49 -1.48
C VAL A 10 0.00 3.97 -1.24
N CYS A 11 0.14 2.67 -1.00
CA CYS A 11 1.45 2.03 -0.82
C CYS A 11 1.56 0.72 -1.60
N SER A 12 2.79 0.31 -1.92
CA SER A 12 3.05 -1.05 -2.39
C SER A 12 2.80 -2.07 -1.27
N SER A 13 2.27 -3.23 -1.64
CA SER A 13 1.87 -4.31 -0.74
C SER A 13 2.52 -5.62 -1.16
N GLY A 14 3.57 -6.04 -0.45
CA GLY A 14 4.34 -7.25 -0.78
C GLY A 14 4.51 -8.23 0.38
N SER A 15 5.51 -8.00 1.23
CA SER A 15 5.76 -8.84 2.41
C SER A 15 4.80 -8.54 3.56
N GLY A 16 4.34 -7.28 3.65
CA GLY A 16 3.33 -6.81 4.61
C GLY A 16 3.84 -5.82 5.65
N GLY A 17 5.15 -5.70 5.86
CA GLY A 17 5.70 -4.83 6.90
C GLY A 17 5.29 -3.36 6.74
N THR A 18 5.48 -2.78 5.55
CA THR A 18 5.12 -1.40 5.26
C THR A 18 3.63 -1.14 5.42
N HIS A 19 2.77 -1.93 4.77
CA HIS A 19 1.32 -1.74 4.84
C HIS A 19 0.81 -1.90 6.28
N SER A 20 1.20 -2.97 6.98
CA SER A 20 0.78 -3.22 8.37
C SER A 20 1.27 -2.13 9.33
N GLY A 21 2.51 -1.66 9.15
CA GLY A 21 3.09 -0.57 9.95
C GLY A 21 2.40 0.77 9.72
N LEU A 22 2.10 1.11 8.46
CA LEU A 22 1.31 2.31 8.13
C LEU A 22 -0.08 2.23 8.75
N ALA A 23 -0.79 1.10 8.59
CA ALA A 23 -2.10 0.90 9.22
C ALA A 23 -2.03 1.08 10.75
N THR A 24 -1.03 0.46 11.38
CA THR A 24 -0.81 0.58 12.83
C THR A 24 -0.56 2.03 13.26
N GLY A 25 0.31 2.74 12.55
CA GLY A 25 0.64 4.13 12.85
C GLY A 25 -0.55 5.07 12.66
N LEU A 26 -1.27 4.95 11.55
CA LEU A 26 -2.44 5.77 11.23
C LEU A 26 -3.56 5.59 12.26
N VAL A 27 -3.83 4.35 12.67
CA VAL A 27 -4.77 4.06 13.76
C VAL A 27 -4.25 4.61 15.09
N GLY A 28 -2.98 4.38 15.41
CA GLY A 28 -2.37 4.81 16.67
C GLY A 28 -2.41 6.32 16.90
N VAL A 29 -2.37 7.13 15.83
CA VAL A 29 -2.45 8.60 15.91
C VAL A 29 -3.85 9.14 15.60
N ASN A 30 -4.85 8.29 15.39
CA ASN A 30 -6.20 8.67 14.96
C ASN A 30 -6.21 9.56 13.71
N ALA A 31 -5.36 9.24 12.73
CA ALA A 31 -5.19 10.06 11.53
C ALA A 31 -6.48 10.15 10.69
N ASN A 32 -7.32 9.11 10.73
CA ASN A 32 -8.51 8.97 9.87
C ASN A 32 -8.20 9.16 8.38
N ILE A 33 -6.99 8.76 7.95
CA ILE A 33 -6.57 8.76 6.54
C ILE A 33 -6.74 7.33 6.01
N PRO A 34 -7.57 7.11 4.98
CA PRO A 34 -7.68 5.82 4.32
C PRO A 34 -6.35 5.36 3.73
N LEU A 35 -6.11 4.06 3.82
CA LEU A 35 -4.90 3.40 3.33
C LEU A 35 -5.28 2.37 2.27
N THR A 36 -4.62 2.42 1.13
CA THR A 36 -4.78 1.42 0.05
C THR A 36 -3.44 0.79 -0.29
N GLY A 37 -3.42 -0.54 -0.30
CA GLY A 37 -2.25 -1.32 -0.71
C GLY A 37 -2.44 -1.89 -2.11
N ILE A 38 -1.46 -1.66 -2.98
CA ILE A 38 -1.41 -2.33 -4.28
C ILE A 38 -0.53 -3.57 -4.18
N SER A 39 -1.14 -4.74 -4.30
CA SER A 39 -0.44 -6.02 -4.20
C SER A 39 0.53 -6.21 -5.36
N VAL A 40 1.70 -6.79 -5.07
CA VAL A 40 2.71 -7.14 -6.07
C VAL A 40 2.84 -8.64 -6.30
N ARG A 41 2.16 -9.47 -5.51
CA ARG A 41 2.34 -10.94 -5.55
C ARG A 41 1.20 -11.81 -5.03
N GLY A 42 0.36 -11.31 -4.13
CA GLY A 42 -0.56 -12.14 -3.34
C GLY A 42 -2.01 -11.72 -3.48
N GLU A 43 -2.91 -12.67 -3.25
CA GLU A 43 -4.35 -12.44 -3.30
C GLU A 43 -4.83 -11.59 -2.12
N LYS A 44 -5.80 -10.72 -2.38
CA LYS A 44 -6.37 -9.75 -1.44
C LYS A 44 -6.68 -10.37 -0.07
N ILE A 45 -7.51 -11.41 -0.05
CA ILE A 45 -8.02 -12.02 1.19
C ILE A 45 -6.87 -12.54 2.06
N ALA A 46 -5.91 -13.25 1.45
CA ALA A 46 -4.76 -13.81 2.17
C ALA A 46 -3.84 -12.70 2.71
N LEU A 47 -3.67 -11.61 1.97
CA LEU A 47 -2.85 -10.47 2.40
C LEU A 47 -3.53 -9.67 3.52
N GLU A 48 -4.83 -9.40 3.42
CA GLU A 48 -5.60 -8.70 4.46
C GLU A 48 -5.53 -9.44 5.80
N GLU A 49 -5.71 -10.77 5.79
CA GLU A 49 -5.58 -11.58 7.02
C GLU A 49 -4.17 -11.49 7.61
N LYS A 50 -3.15 -11.68 6.78
CA LYS A 50 -1.75 -11.63 7.20
C LYS A 50 -1.39 -10.27 7.80
N TYR A 51 -1.79 -9.19 7.14
CA TYR A 51 -1.39 -7.84 7.53
C TYR A 51 -2.15 -7.36 8.76
N HIS A 52 -3.43 -7.72 8.86
CA HIS A 52 -4.18 -7.50 10.09
C HIS A 52 -3.52 -8.17 11.29
N LYS A 53 -3.01 -9.40 11.14
CA LYS A 53 -2.24 -10.07 12.20
C LYS A 53 -0.97 -9.29 12.55
N LEU A 54 -0.13 -8.97 11.56
CA LEU A 54 1.12 -8.21 11.76
C LEU A 54 0.89 -6.85 12.41
N ALA A 55 -0.17 -6.14 12.01
CA ALA A 55 -0.52 -4.83 12.55
C ALA A 55 -0.97 -4.93 14.01
N ASN A 56 -1.72 -5.97 14.38
CA ASN A 56 -2.10 -6.17 15.79
C ASN A 56 -0.92 -6.59 16.66
N GLU A 57 0.04 -7.35 16.13
CA GLU A 57 1.31 -7.63 16.82
C GLU A 57 2.10 -6.33 17.06
N ALA A 58 2.18 -5.45 16.05
CA ALA A 58 2.82 -4.14 16.19
C ALA A 58 2.06 -3.21 17.16
N ALA A 59 0.73 -3.19 17.10
CA ALA A 59 -0.12 -2.41 17.99
C ALA A 59 0.06 -2.82 19.47
N ALA A 60 0.19 -4.13 19.73
CA ALA A 60 0.47 -4.64 21.08
C ALA A 60 1.83 -4.16 21.60
N LEU A 61 2.88 -4.17 20.76
CA LEU A 61 4.20 -3.66 21.11
C LEU A 61 4.20 -2.15 21.42
N LEU A 62 3.35 -1.40 20.73
CA LEU A 62 3.22 0.06 20.88
C LEU A 62 2.20 0.48 21.94
N GLY A 63 1.46 -0.46 22.55
CA GLY A 63 0.44 -0.17 23.54
C GLY A 63 -0.82 0.51 22.97
N ILE A 64 -1.09 0.34 21.67
CA ILE A 64 -2.30 0.88 21.02
C ILE A 64 -3.51 0.05 21.47
N ARG A 65 -4.42 0.69 22.21
CA ARG A 65 -5.63 0.03 22.73
C ARG A 65 -6.66 -0.18 21.63
N GLY A 66 -7.30 -1.35 21.63
CA GLY A 66 -8.33 -1.70 20.64
C GLY A 66 -7.77 -2.36 19.37
N GLY A 67 -6.45 -2.37 19.18
CA GLY A 67 -5.82 -2.98 18.02
C GLY A 67 -6.06 -2.19 16.74
N VAL A 68 -5.85 -2.86 15.59
CA VAL A 68 -6.05 -2.27 14.26
C VAL A 68 -7.31 -2.90 13.64
N PRO A 69 -8.34 -2.11 13.28
CA PRO A 69 -9.56 -2.64 12.68
C PRO A 69 -9.31 -3.32 11.33
N ARG A 70 -10.07 -4.37 10.99
CA ARG A 70 -9.89 -5.15 9.76
C ARG A 70 -10.16 -4.32 8.51
N GLU A 71 -11.13 -3.42 8.58
CA GLU A 71 -11.52 -2.47 7.55
C GLU A 71 -10.41 -1.47 7.18
N THR A 72 -9.34 -1.37 7.98
CA THR A 72 -8.16 -0.54 7.65
C THR A 72 -7.41 -1.08 6.43
N PHE A 73 -7.54 -2.38 6.14
CA PHE A 73 -6.82 -3.03 5.05
C PHE A 73 -7.68 -3.03 3.79
N ASN A 74 -7.44 -2.06 2.90
CA ASN A 74 -7.95 -2.08 1.54
C ASN A 74 -6.83 -2.50 0.58
N ILE A 75 -6.91 -3.72 0.03
CA ILE A 75 -5.88 -4.24 -0.89
C ILE A 75 -6.50 -4.50 -2.27
N TYR A 76 -5.81 -4.02 -3.31
CA TYR A 76 -6.08 -4.37 -4.71
C TYR A 76 -5.00 -5.33 -5.22
N ASP A 77 -5.42 -6.48 -5.72
CA ASP A 77 -4.57 -7.50 -6.33
C ASP A 77 -4.68 -7.59 -7.85
N ASP A 78 -5.54 -6.77 -8.47
CA ASP A 78 -5.71 -6.66 -9.92
C ASP A 78 -4.42 -6.25 -10.65
N TYR A 79 -3.55 -5.49 -9.99
CA TYR A 79 -2.29 -4.98 -10.56
C TYR A 79 -1.12 -5.97 -10.50
N VAL A 80 -1.31 -7.16 -9.91
CA VAL A 80 -0.27 -8.20 -9.83
C VAL A 80 0.10 -8.70 -11.23
N GLY A 81 -0.90 -8.83 -12.12
CA GLY A 81 -0.72 -9.34 -13.48
C GLY A 81 -0.20 -10.79 -13.50
N PRO A 82 0.77 -11.14 -14.37
CA PRO A 82 1.22 -12.52 -14.53
C PRO A 82 1.99 -13.08 -13.33
N GLY A 83 2.36 -12.24 -12.35
CA GLY A 83 2.99 -12.68 -11.11
C GLY A 83 4.01 -11.68 -10.55
N TYR A 84 4.65 -12.10 -9.46
CA TYR A 84 5.68 -11.31 -8.79
C TYR A 84 6.89 -11.07 -9.70
N SER A 85 7.40 -9.84 -9.69
CA SER A 85 8.51 -9.37 -10.54
C SER A 85 8.28 -9.44 -12.05
N LEU A 86 7.09 -9.84 -12.50
CA LEU A 86 6.74 -9.84 -13.91
C LEU A 86 6.01 -8.54 -14.28
N PRO A 87 6.36 -7.95 -15.44
CA PRO A 87 5.83 -6.66 -15.85
C PRO A 87 4.36 -6.73 -16.23
N THR A 88 3.67 -5.61 -16.09
CA THR A 88 2.34 -5.35 -16.67
C THR A 88 2.41 -4.11 -17.55
N GLU A 89 1.52 -4.00 -18.53
CA GLU A 89 1.45 -2.81 -19.41
C GLU A 89 1.18 -1.54 -18.60
N SER A 90 0.23 -1.60 -17.65
CA SER A 90 -0.10 -0.47 -16.77
C SER A 90 1.06 -0.03 -15.87
N MET A 91 1.87 -0.98 -15.37
CA MET A 91 3.07 -0.65 -14.63
C MET A 91 4.11 0.05 -15.50
N ILE A 92 4.33 -0.45 -16.74
CA ILE A 92 5.28 0.16 -17.68
C ILE A 92 4.86 1.59 -18.00
N GLU A 93 3.57 1.81 -18.26
CA GLU A 93 3.00 3.13 -18.49
C GLU A 93 3.22 4.06 -17.29
N ALA A 94 2.89 3.61 -16.08
CA ALA A 94 3.08 4.39 -14.86
C ALA A 94 4.55 4.80 -14.64
N VAL A 95 5.49 3.85 -14.81
CA VAL A 95 6.93 4.13 -14.71
C VAL A 95 7.35 5.19 -15.73
N GLN A 96 6.89 5.08 -16.97
CA GLN A 96 7.20 6.05 -18.02
C GLN A 96 6.60 7.43 -17.73
N LEU A 97 5.38 7.48 -17.21
CA LEU A 97 4.68 8.72 -16.87
C LEU A 97 5.45 9.50 -15.78
N PHE A 98 5.74 8.85 -14.65
CA PHE A 98 6.47 9.47 -13.54
C PHE A 98 7.88 9.91 -13.96
N ALA A 99 8.59 9.09 -14.73
CA ALA A 99 9.93 9.43 -15.20
C ALA A 99 9.94 10.63 -16.15
N ARG A 100 8.94 10.74 -17.03
CA ARG A 100 8.89 11.79 -18.07
C ARG A 100 8.31 13.11 -17.56
N LEU A 101 7.30 13.06 -16.69
CA LEU A 101 6.60 14.27 -16.24
C LEU A 101 7.21 14.85 -14.97
N GLU A 102 7.59 14.00 -14.03
CA GLU A 102 8.04 14.43 -12.70
C GLU A 102 9.54 14.18 -12.46
N GLY A 103 10.22 13.48 -13.38
CA GLY A 103 11.61 13.07 -13.20
C GLY A 103 11.80 12.04 -12.07
N ILE A 104 10.73 11.36 -11.64
CA ILE A 104 10.75 10.38 -10.57
C ILE A 104 10.87 8.97 -11.16
N LEU A 105 11.90 8.24 -10.75
CA LEU A 105 12.11 6.86 -11.17
C LEU A 105 11.39 5.89 -10.23
N LEU A 106 10.59 5.00 -10.82
CA LEU A 106 9.89 3.93 -10.12
C LEU A 106 10.43 2.58 -10.60
N ASP A 107 10.61 1.64 -9.68
CA ASP A 107 11.01 0.27 -10.03
C ASP A 107 9.83 -0.52 -10.65
N PRO A 108 10.11 -1.52 -11.51
CA PRO A 108 9.06 -2.25 -12.24
C PRO A 108 8.40 -3.39 -11.46
N VAL A 109 8.77 -3.61 -10.19
CA VAL A 109 8.29 -4.70 -9.35
C VAL A 109 7.30 -4.19 -8.29
N TYR A 110 7.63 -3.10 -7.62
CA TYR A 110 6.90 -2.53 -6.49
C TYR A 110 6.27 -1.19 -6.83
N THR A 111 7.09 -0.13 -6.89
CA THR A 111 6.57 1.23 -6.95
C THR A 111 5.88 1.53 -8.28
N GLY A 112 6.27 0.89 -9.37
CA GLY A 112 5.59 0.99 -10.65
C GLY A 112 4.18 0.39 -10.62
N LYS A 113 3.98 -0.76 -9.95
CA LYS A 113 2.64 -1.35 -9.77
C LYS A 113 1.79 -0.52 -8.82
N ALA A 114 2.38 0.00 -7.74
CA ALA A 114 1.69 0.92 -6.85
C ALA A 114 1.26 2.22 -7.54
N ALA A 115 2.11 2.77 -8.41
CA ALA A 115 1.78 3.93 -9.21
C ALA A 115 0.72 3.63 -10.28
N ALA A 116 0.75 2.45 -10.89
CA ALA A 116 -0.32 2.02 -11.80
C ALA A 116 -1.68 2.02 -11.10
N GLY A 117 -1.75 1.47 -9.89
CA GLY A 117 -2.98 1.54 -9.08
C GLY A 117 -3.35 2.95 -8.65
N LEU A 118 -2.37 3.80 -8.30
CA LEU A 118 -2.62 5.20 -7.97
C LEU A 118 -3.22 6.00 -9.15
N ILE A 119 -2.82 5.71 -10.38
CA ILE A 119 -3.28 6.41 -11.58
C ILE A 119 -4.70 5.96 -11.98
N ASP A 120 -5.01 4.68 -11.78
CA ASP A 120 -6.23 4.03 -12.28
C ASP A 120 -7.44 4.17 -11.31
N LEU A 121 -7.19 4.27 -9.99
CA LEU A 121 -8.21 4.39 -8.94
C LEU A 121 -8.67 5.84 -8.73
#